data_AF-U5VT17-F1
#
_entry.id   AF-U5VT17-F1
#
_cell.length_a   1.000
_cell.length_b   1.000
_cell.length_c   1.000
_cell.angle_alpha   90.00
_cell.angle_beta   90.00
_cell.angle_gamma   90.00
#
_symmetry.space_group_name_H-M   'P 1'
#
loop_
_entity.id
_entity.type
_entity.pdbx_description
1 polymer ?
#
loop_
_entity_poly.entity_id
_entity_poly.type
_entity_poly.pdbx_seq_one_letter_code
_entity_poly.pdbx_strand_id
1 'polypeptide(L)'
;MGVAAVVALGSAGCSASGTDGSGDVKAAAPAAAAADDSGDGKDVCAHLKKELPRIKAVGSEVGAMAQLAMSLAGFYENHEKLADGEALDAQTEKACPEVRAEILEAAGIKSFADL
;
A
#
# COMPACT_ATOMS: atom_id res chain seq x y z
N MET A 1 13.11 51.67 -28.93
CA MET A 1 12.50 52.32 -27.76
C MET A 1 12.27 51.23 -26.72
N GLY A 2 13.19 51.12 -25.77
CA GLY A 2 13.07 50.21 -24.64
C GLY A 2 13.04 51.03 -23.35
N VAL A 3 12.27 50.57 -22.38
CA VAL A 3 12.47 50.89 -20.97
C VAL A 3 12.20 49.63 -20.16
N ALA A 4 13.23 49.20 -19.44
CA ALA A 4 13.19 48.22 -18.35
C ALA A 4 12.43 48.82 -17.15
N ALA A 5 11.77 48.06 -16.27
CA ALA A 5 12.25 47.37 -15.06
C ALA A 5 11.04 47.45 -14.06
N VAL A 6 10.89 46.76 -12.92
CA VAL A 6 11.77 46.21 -11.91
C VAL A 6 10.88 45.28 -11.06
N VAL A 7 11.34 44.10 -10.62
CA VAL A 7 11.20 43.71 -9.21
C VAL A 7 12.40 42.84 -8.86
N ALA A 8 13.34 43.43 -8.13
CA ALA A 8 14.32 42.72 -7.35
C ALA A 8 13.80 42.68 -5.91
N LEU A 9 13.84 41.52 -5.27
CA LEU A 9 14.10 41.42 -3.83
C LEU A 9 14.88 40.11 -3.61
N GLY A 10 16.18 40.26 -3.36
CA GLY A 10 17.02 39.18 -2.91
C GLY A 10 17.06 39.11 -1.39
N SER A 11 17.49 37.97 -0.87
CA SER A 11 18.33 37.86 0.32
C SER A 11 19.14 36.58 0.17
N ALA A 12 20.46 36.75 0.21
CA ALA A 12 21.47 35.73 0.01
C ALA A 12 21.60 34.82 1.25
N GLY A 13 22.12 33.61 1.02
CA GLY A 13 22.49 32.70 2.09
C GLY A 13 22.98 31.35 1.56
N CYS A 14 24.05 31.36 0.78
CA CYS A 14 24.75 30.15 0.36
C CYS A 14 25.75 29.75 1.46
N SER A 15 25.60 28.55 2.01
CA SER A 15 26.69 27.84 2.70
C SER A 15 26.52 26.36 2.39
N ALA A 16 27.35 25.90 1.46
CA ALA A 16 27.55 24.50 1.15
C ALA A 16 28.31 23.84 2.31
N SER A 17 27.76 22.75 2.83
CA SER A 17 28.49 21.72 3.56
C SER A 17 27.71 20.43 3.36
N GLY A 18 28.33 19.48 2.65
CA GLY A 18 27.71 18.20 2.31
C GLY A 18 27.40 17.36 3.55
N THR A 19 26.34 16.58 3.43
CA THR A 19 26.14 15.30 4.10
C THR A 19 25.11 14.56 3.27
N ASP A 20 25.57 13.53 2.57
CA ASP A 20 24.76 12.43 2.10
C ASP A 20 23.97 11.87 3.29
N GLY A 21 22.66 11.83 3.14
CA GLY A 21 21.76 11.33 4.17
C GLY A 21 20.35 11.27 3.61
N SER A 22 20.08 10.21 2.84
CA SER A 22 18.71 9.73 2.63
C SER A 22 18.09 9.54 4.01
N GLY A 23 17.31 10.52 4.45
CA GLY A 23 16.50 10.43 5.65
C GLY A 23 15.24 9.68 5.28
N ASP A 24 15.28 8.36 5.45
CA ASP A 24 14.12 7.49 5.47
C ASP A 24 13.01 8.11 6.34
N VAL A 25 11.91 8.52 5.70
CA VAL A 25 10.65 8.76 6.40
C VAL A 25 10.07 7.42 6.84
N LYS A 26 10.67 6.83 7.88
CA LYS A 26 10.06 5.72 8.60
C LYS A 26 8.90 6.29 9.41
N ALA A 27 7.73 6.35 8.78
CA ALA A 27 6.47 6.52 9.48
C ALA A 27 6.37 5.42 10.54
N ALA A 28 6.49 5.80 11.81
CA ALA A 28 6.32 4.90 12.93
C ALA A 28 4.81 4.57 13.05
N ALA A 29 4.42 3.38 12.60
CA ALA A 29 3.09 2.84 12.86
C ALA A 29 2.97 2.52 14.37
N PRO A 30 1.85 2.88 15.03
CA PRO A 30 1.59 2.51 16.41
C PRO A 30 1.38 0.99 16.56
N ALA A 31 1.80 0.48 17.71
CA ALA A 31 1.87 -0.93 18.06
C ALA A 31 0.56 -1.71 17.87
N ALA A 32 0.72 -2.91 17.32
CA ALA A 32 -0.30 -3.90 16.99
C ALA A 32 -1.26 -4.21 18.16
N ALA A 33 -2.56 -3.98 17.93
CA ALA A 33 -3.61 -4.60 18.70
C ALA A 33 -3.94 -5.95 18.05
N ALA A 34 -3.68 -7.03 18.79
CA ALA A 34 -3.93 -8.41 18.39
C ALA A 34 -5.32 -8.57 17.76
N ALA A 35 -5.35 -9.02 16.50
CA ALA A 35 -6.57 -9.40 15.82
C ALA A 35 -7.11 -10.69 16.45
N ASP A 36 -8.37 -10.66 16.88
CA ASP A 36 -9.12 -11.84 17.28
C ASP A 36 -9.55 -12.54 15.96
N ASP A 37 -8.79 -13.55 15.56
CA ASP A 37 -8.37 -13.80 14.16
C ASP A 37 -9.18 -14.85 13.38
N SER A 38 -10.32 -15.33 13.88
CA SER A 38 -10.97 -16.53 13.32
C SER A 38 -12.18 -16.29 12.39
N GLY A 39 -12.84 -15.13 12.51
CA GLY A 39 -13.95 -14.73 11.63
C GLY A 39 -13.46 -13.97 10.41
N ASP A 40 -12.68 -12.90 10.64
CA ASP A 40 -12.22 -11.97 9.61
C ASP A 40 -11.37 -12.64 8.53
N GLY A 41 -10.48 -13.58 8.89
CA GLY A 41 -9.63 -14.26 7.91
C GLY A 41 -10.40 -15.07 6.87
N LYS A 42 -11.56 -15.63 7.23
CA LYS A 42 -12.42 -16.36 6.27
C LYS A 42 -13.18 -15.41 5.34
N ASP A 43 -13.62 -14.27 5.86
CA ASP A 43 -14.35 -13.27 5.07
C ASP A 43 -13.42 -12.57 4.08
N VAL A 44 -12.21 -12.19 4.52
CA VAL A 44 -11.14 -11.70 3.65
C VAL A 44 -10.83 -12.71 2.57
N CYS A 45 -10.67 -13.98 2.94
CA CYS A 45 -10.39 -15.03 1.96
C CYS A 45 -11.51 -15.17 0.92
N ALA A 46 -12.77 -15.16 1.36
CA ALA A 46 -13.92 -15.24 0.48
C ALA A 46 -13.98 -14.04 -0.47
N HIS A 47 -13.61 -12.85 0.01
CA HIS A 47 -13.47 -11.64 -0.80
C HIS A 47 -12.36 -11.79 -1.85
N LEU A 48 -11.15 -12.14 -1.44
CA LEU A 48 -10.01 -12.35 -2.34
C LEU A 48 -10.30 -13.40 -3.42
N LYS A 49 -10.97 -14.50 -3.06
CA LYS A 49 -11.35 -15.55 -4.02
C LYS A 49 -12.32 -15.05 -5.09
N LYS A 50 -13.23 -14.13 -4.74
CA LYS A 50 -14.17 -13.51 -5.71
C LYS A 50 -13.46 -12.52 -6.63
N GLU A 51 -12.41 -11.87 -6.13
CA GLU A 51 -11.72 -10.79 -6.83
C GLU A 51 -10.55 -11.28 -7.68
N LEU A 52 -9.99 -12.44 -7.35
CA LEU A 52 -8.91 -13.10 -8.08
C LEU A 52 -9.13 -13.13 -9.61
N PRO A 53 -10.31 -13.49 -10.16
CA PRO A 53 -10.51 -13.47 -11.61
C PRO A 53 -10.39 -12.06 -12.22
N ARG A 54 -10.84 -11.02 -11.50
CA ARG A 54 -10.72 -9.63 -11.97
C ARG A 54 -9.27 -9.17 -11.92
N ILE A 55 -8.56 -9.48 -10.84
CA ILE A 55 -7.14 -9.13 -10.65
C ILE A 55 -6.29 -9.78 -11.75
N LYS A 56 -6.51 -11.08 -12.03
CA LYS A 56 -5.82 -11.79 -13.13
C LYS A 56 -6.16 -11.22 -14.52
N ALA A 57 -7.36 -10.69 -14.71
CA ALA A 57 -7.79 -10.13 -15.98
C ALA A 57 -7.16 -8.76 -16.31
N VAL A 58 -6.53 -8.07 -15.36
CA VAL A 58 -5.92 -6.75 -15.60
C VAL A 58 -4.74 -6.81 -16.57
N GLY A 59 -3.96 -7.90 -16.54
CA GLY A 59 -2.87 -8.15 -17.49
C GLY A 59 -1.60 -7.31 -17.29
N SER A 60 -1.51 -6.51 -16.23
CA SER A 60 -0.26 -5.88 -15.77
C SER A 60 -0.13 -5.98 -14.25
N GLU A 61 1.09 -6.19 -13.74
CA GLU A 61 1.35 -6.33 -12.30
C GLU A 61 0.93 -5.07 -11.54
N VAL A 62 1.34 -3.89 -12.00
CA VAL A 62 0.97 -2.61 -11.37
C VAL A 62 -0.55 -2.38 -11.37
N GLY A 63 -1.23 -2.73 -12.46
CA GLY A 63 -2.68 -2.62 -12.54
C GLY A 63 -3.39 -3.61 -11.62
N ALA A 64 -2.90 -4.85 -11.54
CA ALA A 64 -3.41 -5.88 -10.66
C ALA A 64 -3.21 -5.51 -9.18
N MET A 65 -2.05 -4.96 -8.83
CA MET A 65 -1.76 -4.40 -7.51
C MET A 65 -2.73 -3.27 -7.15
N ALA A 66 -2.95 -2.30 -8.06
CA ALA A 66 -3.90 -1.22 -7.83
C ALA A 66 -5.34 -1.73 -7.67
N GLN A 67 -5.75 -2.69 -8.51
CA GLN A 67 -7.06 -3.34 -8.41
C GLN A 67 -7.23 -4.06 -7.06
N LEU A 68 -6.20 -4.77 -6.61
CA LEU A 68 -6.18 -5.45 -5.32
C LEU A 68 -6.29 -4.45 -4.16
N ALA A 69 -5.49 -3.38 -4.17
CA ALA A 69 -5.52 -2.33 -3.15
C ALA A 69 -6.90 -1.67 -3.05
N MET A 70 -7.49 -1.30 -4.19
CA MET A 70 -8.84 -0.72 -4.23
C MET A 70 -9.91 -1.69 -3.73
N SER A 71 -9.78 -2.97 -4.08
CA SER A 71 -10.72 -4.01 -3.67
C SER A 71 -10.66 -4.27 -2.16
N LEU A 72 -9.46 -4.31 -1.58
CA LEU A 72 -9.27 -4.43 -0.13
C LEU A 72 -9.72 -3.17 0.59
N ALA A 73 -9.43 -1.97 0.06
CA ALA A 73 -9.94 -0.72 0.62
C ALA A 73 -11.47 -0.73 0.70
N GLY A 74 -12.17 -1.10 -0.39
CA GLY A 74 -13.64 -1.19 -0.38
C GLY A 74 -14.19 -2.29 0.53
N PHE A 75 -13.46 -3.38 0.71
CA PHE A 75 -13.81 -4.41 1.70
C PHE A 75 -13.76 -3.83 3.13
N TYR A 76 -12.66 -3.15 3.47
CA TYR A 76 -12.46 -2.59 4.80
C TYR A 76 -13.12 -1.23 5.05
N GLU A 77 -13.64 -0.53 4.05
CA GLU A 77 -14.51 0.64 4.29
C GLU A 77 -15.77 0.27 5.08
N ASN A 78 -16.23 -0.97 4.95
CA ASN A 78 -17.41 -1.50 5.62
C ASN A 78 -17.08 -2.28 6.91
N HIS A 79 -15.79 -2.47 7.22
CA HIS A 79 -15.31 -3.13 8.43
C HIS A 79 -14.54 -2.10 9.26
N GLU A 80 -14.82 -1.92 10.54
CA GLU A 80 -14.28 -0.81 11.35
C GLU A 80 -12.74 -0.85 11.60
N LYS A 81 -11.98 -1.67 10.87
CA LYS A 81 -10.53 -1.78 10.93
C LYS A 81 -9.91 -1.57 9.55
N LEU A 82 -8.97 -0.63 9.48
CA LEU A 82 -8.01 -0.53 8.38
C LEU A 82 -7.19 -1.81 8.31
N ALA A 83 -7.00 -2.33 7.10
CA ALA A 83 -6.20 -3.51 6.87
C ALA A 83 -4.73 -3.20 7.17
N ASP A 84 -4.17 -3.85 8.18
CA ASP A 84 -2.74 -4.01 8.31
C ASP A 84 -2.29 -5.12 7.34
N GLY A 85 -1.35 -4.81 6.45
CA GLY A 85 -0.86 -5.75 5.45
C GLY A 85 -0.22 -7.00 6.07
N GLU A 86 0.47 -6.85 7.21
CA GLU A 86 1.07 -7.99 7.91
C GLU A 86 -0.01 -8.88 8.55
N ALA A 87 -1.06 -8.27 9.12
CA ALA A 87 -2.21 -9.00 9.65
C ALA A 87 -2.96 -9.74 8.53
N LEU A 88 -3.15 -9.10 7.37
CA LEU A 88 -3.74 -9.73 6.18
C LEU A 88 -2.95 -10.95 5.72
N ASP A 89 -1.62 -10.84 5.68
CA ASP A 89 -0.76 -11.98 5.35
C ASP A 89 -0.94 -13.12 6.34
N ALA A 90 -0.86 -12.85 7.64
CA ALA A 90 -1.03 -13.87 8.67
C ALA A 90 -2.41 -14.54 8.64
N GLN A 91 -3.47 -13.77 8.36
CA GLN A 91 -4.83 -14.27 8.26
C GLN A 91 -5.02 -15.15 7.03
N THR A 92 -4.59 -14.66 5.86
CA THR A 92 -4.80 -15.36 4.59
C THR A 92 -3.86 -16.55 4.42
N GLU A 93 -2.67 -16.53 5.03
CA GLU A 93 -1.78 -17.70 5.09
C GLU A 93 -2.43 -18.87 5.85
N LYS A 94 -3.13 -18.59 6.95
CA LYS A 94 -3.85 -19.63 7.72
C LYS A 94 -5.15 -20.04 7.04
N ALA A 95 -5.91 -19.08 6.51
CA ALA A 95 -7.27 -19.31 6.03
C ALA A 95 -7.32 -19.85 4.59
N CYS A 96 -6.46 -19.37 3.70
CA CYS A 96 -6.40 -19.81 2.31
C CYS A 96 -5.06 -19.49 1.62
N PRO A 97 -4.01 -20.27 1.94
CA PRO A 97 -2.67 -20.03 1.44
C PRO A 97 -2.58 -20.06 -0.09
N GLU A 98 -3.38 -20.89 -0.75
CA GLU A 98 -3.43 -20.99 -2.22
C GLU A 98 -3.96 -19.69 -2.86
N VAL A 99 -5.10 -19.18 -2.36
CA VAL A 99 -5.69 -17.92 -2.86
C VAL A 99 -4.75 -16.75 -2.59
N ARG A 100 -4.11 -16.72 -1.42
CA ARG A 100 -3.07 -15.73 -1.09
C ARG A 100 -1.95 -15.77 -2.12
N ALA A 101 -1.37 -16.93 -2.38
CA ALA A 101 -0.27 -17.08 -3.33
C ALA A 101 -0.66 -16.59 -4.73
N GLU A 102 -1.83 -16.99 -5.23
CA GLU A 102 -2.28 -16.60 -6.57
C GLU A 102 -2.61 -15.10 -6.69
N ILE A 103 -3.14 -14.48 -5.62
CA ILE A 103 -3.38 -13.02 -5.56
C ILE A 103 -2.05 -12.27 -5.62
N LEU A 104 -1.10 -12.65 -4.75
CA LEU A 104 0.20 -11.98 -4.63
C LEU A 104 1.01 -12.12 -5.92
N GLU A 105 1.00 -13.30 -6.54
CA GLU A 105 1.60 -13.53 -7.86
C GLU A 105 0.98 -12.65 -8.93
N ALA A 106 -0.37 -12.60 -9.02
CA ALA A 106 -1.05 -11.78 -10.01
C ALA A 106 -0.77 -10.28 -9.83
N ALA A 107 -0.60 -9.82 -8.59
CA ALA A 107 -0.27 -8.44 -8.25
C ALA A 107 1.23 -8.11 -8.30
N GLY A 108 2.12 -9.10 -8.51
CA GLY A 108 3.56 -8.89 -8.57
C GLY A 108 4.20 -8.49 -7.23
N ILE A 109 3.54 -8.80 -6.10
CA ILE A 109 4.00 -8.46 -4.74
C ILE A 109 4.27 -9.72 -3.93
N LYS A 110 5.01 -9.61 -2.83
CA LYS A 110 5.36 -10.77 -1.97
C LYS A 110 4.53 -10.84 -0.71
N SER A 111 3.92 -9.71 -0.35
CA SER A 111 3.20 -9.50 0.89
C SER A 111 2.12 -8.46 0.67
N PHE A 112 1.01 -8.57 1.40
CA PHE A 112 0.01 -7.49 1.42
C PHE A 112 0.55 -6.20 2.07
N ALA A 113 1.67 -6.27 2.81
CA ALA A 113 2.37 -5.10 3.33
C ALA A 113 3.12 -4.30 2.24
N ASP A 114 3.23 -4.83 1.02
CA ASP A 114 3.82 -4.13 -0.12
C ASP A 114 2.80 -3.22 -0.86
N LEU A 115 1.52 -3.20 -0.44
CA LEU A 115 0.42 -2.40 -0.99
C LEU A 115 0.40 -0.96 -0.45
#